data_AF-A0A914WE71-F1
#
_entry.id   AF-A0A914WE71-F1
#
_cell.length_a   1.000
_cell.length_b   1.000
_cell.length_c   1.000
_cell.angle_alpha   90.00
_cell.angle_beta   90.00
_cell.angle_gamma   90.00
#
_symmetry.space_group_name_H-M   'P 1'
#
loop_
_entity.id
_entity.type
_entity.pdbx_description
1 polymer ?
#
loop_
_entity_poly.entity_id
_entity_poly.type
_entity_poly.pdbx_seq_one_letter_code
_entity_poly.pdbx_strand_id
1 'polypeptide(L)'
;VYLAVCAIYVCCTIIATLILTLFLNTLHKDEVAKKDAPRFNLDVFRRTLENLRKPKPVLLIPLTIFNGMEQAFIVGEFTKAYVACGLGLSQIGFVMTAFGIADAVCSLVFGPLIKLFGRMPLFIFGAVVDMLMIFTLLVWPFNPGDTAMFYVIACAWGMADGVWNTQLNGFWVALVGQHLEVAFANYRFWESFGLAVAFLLMRFTTTEIFLYILLGSLFLGMIGYFAIEIYDHIIEACAKGRMICIDLYNFYRDSSKQNVPTSMEASLISTQPIQGGRSNPLVLPDFDVSLHI
;
A
#
# COMPACT_ATOMS: atom_id res chain seq x y z
N VAL A 1 9.37 26.94 -27.33
CA VAL A 1 9.27 26.30 -25.99
C VAL A 1 8.40 25.05 -26.03
N TYR A 2 7.12 25.14 -26.42
CA TYR A 2 6.22 23.96 -26.51
C TYR A 2 6.77 22.79 -27.35
N LEU A 3 7.39 23.06 -28.50
CA LEU A 3 7.95 22.01 -29.36
C LEU A 3 9.08 21.21 -28.68
N ALA A 4 9.93 21.88 -27.90
CA ALA A 4 11.04 21.25 -27.18
C ALA A 4 10.52 20.36 -26.04
N VAL A 5 9.49 20.82 -25.33
CA VAL A 5 8.82 20.04 -24.27
C VAL A 5 8.16 18.80 -24.88
N CYS A 6 7.40 18.96 -25.97
CA CYS A 6 6.80 17.83 -26.69
C CYS A 6 7.85 16.82 -27.19
N ALA A 7 8.98 17.30 -27.74
CA ALA A 7 10.06 16.43 -28.19
C ALA A 7 10.68 15.63 -27.03
N ILE A 8 10.95 16.28 -25.89
CA ILE A 8 11.47 15.60 -24.69
C ILE A 8 10.49 14.55 -24.20
N TYR A 9 9.19 14.86 -24.09
CA TYR A 9 8.19 13.88 -23.68
C TYR A 9 8.12 12.67 -24.62
N VAL A 10 8.18 12.90 -25.95
CA VAL A 10 8.18 11.81 -26.94
C VAL A 10 9.44 10.96 -26.80
N CYS A 11 10.62 11.57 -26.67
CA CYS A 11 11.88 10.86 -26.46
C CYS A 11 11.84 10.02 -25.17
N CYS A 12 11.40 10.60 -24.06
CA CYS A 12 11.23 9.89 -22.78
C CYS A 12 10.24 8.73 -22.90
N THR A 13 9.12 8.92 -23.61
CA THR A 13 8.12 7.86 -23.83
C THR A 13 8.71 6.72 -24.67
N ILE A 14 9.50 7.02 -25.71
CA ILE A 14 10.18 6.01 -26.53
C ILE A 14 11.18 5.23 -25.67
N ILE A 15 12.01 5.91 -24.87
CA ILE A 15 12.97 5.29 -23.98
C ILE A 15 12.26 4.39 -22.95
N ALA A 16 11.20 4.89 -22.30
CA ALA A 16 10.41 4.12 -21.35
C ALA A 16 9.78 2.89 -22.01
N THR A 17 9.24 3.02 -23.22
CA THR A 17 8.69 1.90 -23.99
C THR A 17 9.78 0.87 -24.32
N LEU A 18 10.97 1.29 -24.72
CA LEU A 18 12.10 0.40 -24.98
C LEU A 18 12.50 -0.37 -23.71
N ILE A 19 12.66 0.32 -22.58
CA ILE A 19 12.96 -0.30 -21.28
C ILE A 19 11.89 -1.34 -20.93
N LEU A 20 10.61 -0.98 -21.04
CA LEU A 20 9.52 -1.91 -20.80
C LEU A 20 9.61 -3.11 -21.75
N THR A 21 9.75 -2.94 -23.07
CA THR A 21 9.84 -4.09 -23.98
C THR A 21 11.02 -5.02 -23.70
N LEU A 22 12.14 -4.49 -23.21
CA LEU A 22 13.34 -5.27 -22.89
C LEU A 22 13.20 -6.04 -21.56
N PHE A 23 12.64 -5.41 -20.52
CA PHE A 23 12.53 -5.99 -19.17
C PHE A 23 11.21 -6.74 -18.92
N LEU A 24 10.10 -6.30 -19.54
CA LEU A 24 8.74 -6.85 -19.37
C LEU A 24 8.58 -8.22 -20.03
N ASN A 25 9.52 -8.65 -20.89
CA ASN A 25 9.53 -10.01 -21.44
C ASN A 25 9.63 -11.10 -20.33
N THR A 26 10.05 -10.70 -19.12
CA THR A 26 10.05 -11.55 -17.92
C THR A 26 8.65 -11.71 -17.30
N LEU A 27 7.76 -10.70 -17.45
CA LEU A 27 6.37 -10.69 -16.94
C LEU A 27 5.37 -11.26 -17.95
N HIS A 28 5.62 -11.10 -19.25
CA HIS A 28 4.74 -11.62 -20.30
C HIS A 28 4.64 -13.17 -20.27
N LYS A 29 5.62 -13.86 -19.70
CA LYS A 29 5.54 -15.31 -19.44
C LYS A 29 4.41 -15.69 -18.48
N ASP A 30 4.02 -14.82 -17.54
CA ASP A 30 2.92 -15.06 -16.61
C ASP A 30 1.56 -14.63 -17.19
N GLU A 31 1.51 -13.59 -18.03
CA GLU A 31 0.28 -13.15 -18.71
C GLU A 31 -0.10 -14.02 -19.92
N VAL A 32 0.85 -14.53 -20.71
CA VAL A 32 0.56 -15.40 -21.87
C VAL A 32 -0.04 -16.75 -21.44
N ALA A 33 0.11 -17.13 -20.18
CA ALA A 33 -0.61 -18.26 -19.58
C ALA A 33 -2.12 -17.99 -19.38
N LYS A 34 -2.55 -16.72 -19.32
CA LYS A 34 -3.94 -16.27 -19.32
C LYS A 34 -4.27 -15.61 -20.65
N LYS A 35 -4.57 -16.45 -21.66
CA LYS A 35 -5.15 -16.00 -22.92
C LYS A 35 -6.53 -15.39 -22.69
N ASP A 36 -6.63 -14.08 -22.61
CA ASP A 36 -7.79 -13.32 -23.10
C ASP A 36 -7.37 -11.86 -23.37
N ALA A 37 -7.76 -11.34 -24.54
CA ALA A 37 -7.49 -9.96 -24.93
C ALA A 37 -8.27 -8.97 -24.04
N PRO A 38 -7.76 -7.75 -23.79
CA PRO A 38 -8.45 -6.75 -22.98
C PRO A 38 -9.70 -6.25 -23.73
N ARG A 39 -10.84 -6.88 -23.49
CA ARG A 39 -12.16 -6.38 -23.90
C ARG A 39 -12.76 -5.60 -22.73
N PHE A 40 -13.49 -4.52 -23.04
CA PHE A 40 -14.34 -3.85 -22.06
C PHE A 40 -15.34 -4.86 -21.49
N ASN A 41 -15.01 -5.44 -20.35
CA ASN A 41 -15.81 -6.49 -19.76
C ASN A 41 -16.72 -5.84 -18.71
N LEU A 42 -18.02 -5.83 -18.98
CA LEU A 42 -19.02 -5.34 -18.01
C LEU A 42 -18.94 -6.11 -16.69
N ASP A 43 -18.42 -7.35 -16.71
CA ASP A 43 -18.13 -8.12 -15.49
C ASP A 43 -16.97 -7.51 -14.68
N VAL A 44 -15.97 -6.91 -15.34
CA VAL A 44 -14.88 -6.17 -14.65
C VAL A 44 -15.45 -4.91 -14.02
N PHE A 45 -16.31 -4.16 -14.71
CA PHE A 45 -16.98 -2.99 -14.12
C PHE A 45 -17.89 -3.35 -12.94
N ARG A 46 -18.68 -4.43 -13.07
CA ARG A 46 -19.54 -4.95 -12.00
C ARG A 46 -18.71 -5.39 -10.79
N ARG A 47 -17.60 -6.09 -11.02
CA ARG A 47 -16.68 -6.53 -9.97
C ARG A 47 -15.92 -5.37 -9.34
N THR A 48 -15.59 -4.32 -10.08
CA THR A 48 -15.08 -3.05 -9.53
C THR A 48 -16.12 -2.46 -8.56
N LEU A 49 -17.40 -2.42 -8.95
CA LEU A 49 -18.49 -1.92 -8.10
C LEU A 49 -18.70 -2.79 -6.84
N GLU A 50 -18.62 -4.12 -6.99
CA GLU A 50 -18.68 -5.05 -5.86
C GLU A 50 -17.45 -4.96 -4.95
N ASN A 51 -16.28 -4.68 -5.51
CA ASN A 51 -15.05 -4.47 -4.74
C ASN A 51 -15.11 -3.16 -3.93
N LEU A 52 -15.73 -2.11 -4.48
CA LEU A 52 -16.08 -0.88 -3.74
C LEU A 52 -17.13 -1.11 -2.65
N ARG A 53 -17.79 -2.28 -2.64
CA ARG A 53 -18.74 -2.65 -1.57
C ARG A 53 -18.05 -3.32 -0.38
N LYS A 54 -16.79 -3.74 -0.53
CA LYS A 54 -15.98 -4.24 0.58
C LYS A 54 -15.50 -3.06 1.44
N PRO A 55 -15.44 -3.21 2.77
CA PRO A 55 -15.07 -2.11 3.65
C PRO A 55 -13.61 -1.68 3.43
N LYS A 56 -12.67 -2.61 3.20
CA LYS A 56 -11.24 -2.29 3.13
C LYS A 56 -10.88 -1.36 1.95
N PRO A 57 -11.31 -1.61 0.69
CA PRO A 57 -10.99 -0.70 -0.41
C PRO A 57 -11.57 0.70 -0.21
N VAL A 58 -12.75 0.80 0.42
CA VAL A 58 -13.40 2.10 0.70
C VAL A 58 -12.57 2.95 1.67
N LEU A 59 -11.96 2.34 2.68
CA LEU A 59 -11.11 3.04 3.64
C LEU A 59 -9.80 3.57 3.00
N LEU A 60 -9.36 3.01 1.88
CA LEU A 60 -8.16 3.45 1.15
C LEU A 60 -8.45 4.59 0.15
N ILE A 61 -9.72 4.82 -0.19
CA ILE A 61 -10.13 5.87 -1.13
C ILE A 61 -9.69 7.27 -0.66
N PRO A 62 -9.92 7.70 0.60
CA PRO A 62 -9.52 9.04 1.02
C PRO A 62 -8.01 9.30 0.87
N LEU A 63 -7.19 8.30 1.13
CA LEU A 63 -5.73 8.40 0.96
C LEU A 63 -5.33 8.45 -0.52
N THR A 64 -6.05 7.73 -1.38
CA THR A 64 -5.82 7.77 -2.84
C THR A 64 -6.25 9.12 -3.44
N ILE A 65 -7.33 9.71 -2.92
CA ILE A 65 -7.75 11.06 -3.27
C ILE A 65 -6.68 12.08 -2.82
N PHE A 66 -6.16 11.95 -1.60
CA PHE A 66 -5.07 12.81 -1.10
C PHE A 66 -3.86 12.79 -2.05
N ASN A 67 -3.37 11.61 -2.45
CA ASN A 67 -2.26 11.47 -3.41
C ASN A 67 -2.51 12.25 -4.71
N GLY A 68 -3.73 12.14 -5.28
CA GLY A 68 -4.10 12.93 -6.46
C GLY A 68 -4.15 14.44 -6.21
N MET A 69 -4.64 14.86 -5.03
CA MET A 69 -4.70 16.27 -4.65
C MET A 69 -3.31 16.88 -4.45
N GLU A 70 -2.40 16.13 -3.86
CA GLU A 70 -0.99 16.48 -3.67
C GLU A 70 -0.28 16.73 -5.00
N GLN A 71 -0.40 15.79 -5.95
CA GLN A 71 0.16 15.95 -7.31
C GLN A 71 -0.37 17.21 -7.99
N ALA A 72 -1.68 17.47 -7.88
CA ALA A 72 -2.26 18.71 -8.40
C ALA A 72 -1.69 19.94 -7.69
N PHE A 73 -1.47 19.88 -6.37
CA PHE A 73 -0.88 20.98 -5.60
C PHE A 73 0.53 21.32 -6.12
N ILE A 74 1.39 20.33 -6.36
CA ILE A 74 2.75 20.54 -6.90
C ILE A 74 2.65 21.25 -8.25
N VAL A 75 1.89 20.66 -9.17
CA VAL A 75 1.90 21.05 -10.57
C VAL A 75 1.15 22.37 -10.77
N GLY A 76 0.07 22.59 -10.02
CA GLY A 76 -0.85 23.71 -10.19
C GLY A 76 -0.48 24.93 -9.36
N GLU A 77 -0.41 24.79 -8.03
CA GLU A 77 -0.26 25.93 -7.13
C GLU A 77 1.18 26.16 -6.67
N PHE A 78 1.96 25.11 -6.41
CA PHE A 78 3.36 25.31 -6.00
C PHE A 78 4.18 25.99 -7.09
N THR A 79 4.06 25.52 -8.33
CA THR A 79 4.74 26.14 -9.48
C THR A 79 4.27 27.58 -9.72
N LYS A 80 2.97 27.88 -9.54
CA LYS A 80 2.37 29.17 -9.87
C LYS A 80 2.50 30.19 -8.73
N ALA A 81 2.10 29.83 -7.51
CA ALA A 81 2.05 30.76 -6.38
C ALA A 81 3.43 30.97 -5.73
N TYR A 82 4.29 29.95 -5.74
CA TYR A 82 5.59 30.00 -5.08
C TYR A 82 6.74 30.15 -6.07
N VAL A 83 6.93 29.19 -6.99
CA VAL A 83 8.11 29.17 -7.87
C VAL A 83 8.07 30.32 -8.88
N ALA A 84 6.93 30.56 -9.54
CA ALA A 84 6.81 31.64 -10.51
C ALA A 84 6.97 33.03 -9.88
N CYS A 85 6.41 33.23 -8.68
CA CYS A 85 6.48 34.49 -7.96
C CYS A 85 7.86 34.75 -7.31
N GLY A 86 8.51 33.70 -6.81
CA GLY A 86 9.80 33.81 -6.11
C GLY A 86 11.02 33.77 -7.03
N LEU A 87 11.08 32.78 -7.94
CA LEU A 87 12.25 32.51 -8.80
C LEU A 87 12.04 32.92 -10.25
N GLY A 88 10.78 33.12 -10.66
CA GLY A 88 10.41 33.44 -12.03
C GLY A 88 10.06 32.21 -12.87
N LEU A 89 9.33 32.47 -13.97
CA LEU A 89 8.78 31.43 -14.85
C LEU A 89 9.84 30.53 -15.50
N SER A 90 11.06 31.03 -15.70
CA SER A 90 12.15 30.26 -16.30
C SER A 90 12.69 29.16 -15.40
N GLN A 91 12.51 29.28 -14.08
CA GLN A 91 13.04 28.33 -13.09
C GLN A 91 12.09 27.16 -12.78
N ILE A 92 10.82 27.26 -13.18
CA ILE A 92 9.81 26.22 -12.92
C ILE A 92 10.26 24.85 -13.42
N GLY A 93 10.81 24.78 -14.65
CA GLY A 93 11.28 23.53 -15.23
C GLY A 93 12.42 22.88 -14.43
N PHE A 94 13.35 23.67 -13.90
CA PHE A 94 14.48 23.15 -13.11
C PHE A 94 14.03 22.61 -11.76
N VAL A 95 13.13 23.33 -11.07
CA VAL A 95 12.55 22.88 -9.79
C VAL A 95 11.74 21.59 -9.98
N MET A 96 10.92 21.52 -11.02
CA MET A 96 10.14 20.31 -11.35
C MET A 96 11.02 19.14 -11.81
N THR A 97 12.18 19.41 -12.41
CA THR A 97 13.16 18.36 -12.72
C THR A 97 13.76 17.80 -11.44
N ALA A 98 14.08 18.64 -10.45
CA ALA A 98 14.58 18.18 -9.16
C ALA A 98 13.55 17.33 -8.41
N PHE A 99 12.28 17.75 -8.42
CA PHE A 99 11.14 16.94 -7.94
C PHE A 99 11.12 15.56 -8.61
N GLY A 100 11.16 15.50 -9.94
CA GLY A 100 11.11 14.23 -10.68
C GLY A 100 12.32 13.32 -10.47
N ILE A 101 13.52 13.88 -10.29
CA ILE A 101 14.72 13.10 -9.94
C ILE A 101 14.56 12.51 -8.53
N ALA A 102 14.08 13.31 -7.56
CA ALA A 102 13.86 12.83 -6.21
C ALA A 102 12.82 11.71 -6.17
N ASP A 103 11.68 11.88 -6.85
CA ASP A 103 10.64 10.85 -6.99
C ASP A 103 11.22 9.57 -7.62
N ALA A 104 11.93 9.67 -8.75
CA ALA A 104 12.51 8.50 -9.41
C ALA A 104 13.48 7.72 -8.51
N VAL A 105 14.37 8.42 -7.80
CA VAL A 105 15.31 7.80 -6.85
C VAL A 105 14.54 7.14 -5.71
N CYS A 106 13.55 7.82 -5.16
CA CYS A 106 12.75 7.32 -4.04
C CYS A 106 11.93 6.10 -4.42
N SER A 107 11.31 6.11 -5.61
CA SER A 107 10.55 5.00 -6.16
C SER A 107 11.40 3.73 -6.34
N LEU A 108 12.68 3.87 -6.71
CA LEU A 108 13.62 2.75 -6.80
C LEU A 108 14.02 2.20 -5.42
N VAL A 109 14.15 3.08 -4.43
CA VAL A 109 14.58 2.72 -3.06
C VAL A 109 13.45 2.09 -2.26
N PHE A 110 12.23 2.62 -2.34
CA PHE A 110 11.11 2.17 -1.50
C PHE A 110 10.56 0.79 -1.87
N GLY A 111 10.77 0.34 -3.12
CA GLY A 111 10.41 -1.03 -3.54
C GLY A 111 11.11 -2.10 -2.71
N PRO A 112 12.46 -2.12 -2.64
CA PRO A 112 13.19 -3.00 -1.73
C PRO A 112 12.93 -2.71 -0.24
N LEU A 113 12.78 -1.43 0.13
CA LEU A 113 12.64 -1.00 1.53
C LEU A 113 11.42 -1.60 2.23
N ILE A 114 10.33 -1.84 1.49
CA ILE A 114 9.12 -2.48 2.05
C ILE A 114 9.41 -3.89 2.59
N LYS A 115 10.38 -4.61 2.01
CA LYS A 115 10.74 -5.96 2.45
C LYS A 115 11.51 -5.94 3.77
N LEU A 116 12.13 -4.81 4.10
CA LEU A 116 12.97 -4.66 5.30
C LEU A 116 12.17 -4.11 6.49
N PHE A 117 11.38 -3.07 6.28
CA PHE A 117 10.67 -2.37 7.36
C PHE A 117 9.16 -2.62 7.39
N GLY A 118 8.61 -3.29 6.37
CA GLY A 118 7.17 -3.42 6.18
C GLY A 118 6.55 -2.15 5.59
N ARG A 119 5.22 -2.16 5.47
CA ARG A 119 4.44 -1.09 4.82
C ARG A 119 4.22 0.12 5.73
N MET A 120 3.84 -0.12 6.99
CA MET A 120 3.44 0.93 7.93
C MET A 120 4.48 2.04 8.14
N PRO A 121 5.79 1.77 8.30
CA PRO A 121 6.78 2.83 8.48
C PRO A 121 6.93 3.74 7.26
N LEU A 122 6.76 3.20 6.04
CA LEU A 122 6.85 3.99 4.81
C LEU A 122 5.67 4.96 4.70
N PHE A 123 4.46 4.51 5.03
CA PHE A 123 3.27 5.36 5.08
C PHE A 123 3.39 6.51 6.09
N ILE A 124 3.90 6.20 7.28
CA ILE A 124 4.14 7.21 8.32
C ILE A 124 5.23 8.20 7.86
N PHE A 125 6.29 7.70 7.23
CA PHE A 125 7.35 8.55 6.70
C PHE A 125 6.81 9.54 5.65
N GLY A 126 6.06 9.08 4.66
CA GLY A 126 5.43 9.95 3.66
C GLY A 126 4.51 11.00 4.30
N ALA A 127 3.65 10.57 5.23
CA ALA A 127 2.74 11.48 5.93
C ALA A 127 3.47 12.55 6.74
N VAL A 128 4.57 12.20 7.42
CA VAL A 128 5.37 13.16 8.18
C VAL A 128 6.06 14.16 7.26
N VAL A 129 6.63 13.69 6.14
CA VAL A 129 7.29 14.56 5.16
C VAL A 129 6.29 15.57 4.59
N ASP A 130 5.12 15.14 4.13
CA ASP A 130 4.10 16.05 3.61
C ASP A 130 3.57 17.02 4.65
N MET A 131 3.32 16.53 5.87
CA MET A 131 2.88 17.38 6.97
C MET A 131 3.91 18.48 7.25
N LEU A 132 5.20 18.14 7.32
CA LEU A 132 6.28 19.11 7.51
C LEU A 132 6.37 20.09 6.34
N MET A 133 6.19 19.63 5.10
CA MET A 133 6.20 20.51 3.93
C MET A 133 5.01 21.47 3.91
N ILE A 134 3.80 21.00 4.23
CA ILE A 134 2.60 21.84 4.36
C ILE A 134 2.80 22.89 5.45
N PHE A 135 3.29 22.50 6.63
CA PHE A 135 3.58 23.46 7.70
C PHE A 135 4.67 24.46 7.31
N THR A 136 5.71 23.99 6.61
CA THR A 136 6.77 24.87 6.10
C THR A 136 6.18 25.92 5.17
N LEU A 137 5.31 25.53 4.23
CA LEU A 137 4.65 26.44 3.30
C LEU A 137 3.65 27.40 3.98
N LEU A 138 3.04 27.01 5.10
CA LEU A 138 2.15 27.87 5.88
C LEU A 138 2.90 28.93 6.70
N VAL A 139 4.07 28.58 7.24
CA VAL A 139 4.83 29.47 8.15
C VAL A 139 5.84 30.33 7.39
N TRP A 140 6.40 29.82 6.30
CA TRP A 140 7.51 30.46 5.62
C TRP A 140 7.06 31.69 4.82
N PRO A 141 7.53 32.91 5.17
CA PRO A 141 7.40 34.05 4.29
C PRO A 141 8.38 33.86 3.13
N PHE A 142 7.91 33.37 1.98
CA PHE A 142 8.77 33.04 0.86
C PHE A 142 9.58 34.27 0.41
N ASN A 143 10.90 34.21 0.58
CA ASN A 143 11.83 35.26 0.20
C ASN A 143 12.49 34.89 -1.14
N PRO A 144 12.43 35.74 -2.19
CA PRO A 144 13.04 35.48 -3.49
C PRO A 144 14.54 35.16 -3.46
N GLY A 145 15.25 35.57 -2.38
CA GLY A 145 16.68 35.31 -2.22
C GLY A 145 17.05 33.89 -1.79
N ASP A 146 16.09 33.07 -1.34
CA ASP A 146 16.36 31.72 -0.82
C ASP A 146 16.00 30.62 -1.82
N THR A 147 16.72 30.61 -2.94
CA THR A 147 16.54 29.64 -4.03
C THR A 147 16.64 28.20 -3.54
N ALA A 148 17.52 27.92 -2.57
CA ALA A 148 17.73 26.58 -2.03
C ALA A 148 16.45 26.00 -1.42
N MET A 149 15.67 26.82 -0.71
CA MET A 149 14.45 26.36 -0.05
C MET A 149 13.40 25.84 -1.05
N PHE A 150 13.25 26.47 -2.21
CA PHE A 150 12.34 25.98 -3.26
C PHE A 150 12.72 24.59 -3.78
N TYR A 151 14.02 24.33 -3.99
CA TYR A 151 14.51 23.03 -4.43
C TYR A 151 14.38 21.97 -3.33
N VAL A 152 14.66 22.33 -2.07
CA VAL A 152 14.52 21.41 -0.94
C VAL A 152 13.05 21.00 -0.76
N ILE A 153 12.12 21.95 -0.82
CA ILE A 153 10.69 21.66 -0.75
C ILE A 153 10.28 20.75 -1.92
N ALA A 154 10.69 21.07 -3.16
CA ALA A 154 10.37 20.25 -4.32
C ALA A 154 10.94 18.83 -4.22
N CYS A 155 12.18 18.65 -3.76
CA CYS A 155 12.78 17.33 -3.59
C CYS A 155 12.13 16.53 -2.45
N ALA A 156 11.86 17.17 -1.31
CA ALA A 156 11.19 16.51 -0.18
C ALA A 156 9.79 16.05 -0.56
N TRP A 157 9.09 16.86 -1.35
CA TRP A 157 7.75 16.53 -1.80
C TRP A 157 7.74 15.46 -2.90
N GLY A 158 8.72 15.48 -3.81
CA GLY A 158 8.93 14.37 -4.76
C GLY A 158 9.26 13.05 -4.08
N MET A 159 9.98 13.09 -2.95
CA MET A 159 10.20 11.90 -2.13
C MET A 159 8.89 11.36 -1.53
N ALA A 160 8.00 12.23 -1.05
CA ALA A 160 6.69 11.81 -0.53
C ALA A 160 5.80 11.24 -1.65
N ASP A 161 5.68 11.92 -2.80
CA ASP A 161 4.94 11.43 -3.98
C ASP A 161 5.42 10.04 -4.44
N GLY A 162 6.73 9.79 -4.38
CA GLY A 162 7.31 8.48 -4.66
C GLY A 162 6.92 7.41 -3.64
N VAL A 163 6.77 7.75 -2.35
CA VAL A 163 6.18 6.84 -1.35
C VAL A 163 4.74 6.53 -1.74
N TRP A 164 3.92 7.56 -1.96
CA TRP A 164 2.50 7.37 -2.19
C TRP A 164 2.23 6.54 -3.45
N ASN A 165 2.85 6.88 -4.58
CA ASN A 165 2.67 6.15 -5.83
C ASN A 165 3.12 4.70 -5.74
N THR A 166 4.27 4.42 -5.14
CA THR A 166 4.76 3.03 -5.02
C THR A 166 3.94 2.22 -4.03
N GLN A 167 3.63 2.80 -2.86
CA GLN A 167 3.02 2.08 -1.75
C GLN A 167 1.50 1.95 -1.89
N LEU A 168 0.76 2.99 -2.31
CA LEU A 168 -0.69 2.87 -2.56
C LEU A 168 -0.97 1.88 -3.66
N ASN A 169 -0.23 1.97 -4.76
CA ASN A 169 -0.46 1.10 -5.90
C ASN A 169 -0.22 -0.37 -5.50
N GLY A 170 0.89 -0.65 -4.80
CA GLY A 170 1.14 -1.97 -4.23
C GLY A 170 0.09 -2.41 -3.21
N PHE A 171 -0.49 -1.49 -2.44
CA PHE A 171 -1.53 -1.80 -1.47
C PHE A 171 -2.87 -2.15 -2.14
N TRP A 172 -3.28 -1.40 -3.17
CA TRP A 172 -4.45 -1.72 -3.99
C TRP A 172 -4.34 -3.11 -4.62
N VAL A 173 -3.16 -3.45 -5.15
CA VAL A 173 -2.88 -4.79 -5.68
C VAL A 173 -3.01 -5.87 -4.60
N ALA A 174 -2.42 -5.66 -3.42
CA ALA A 174 -2.51 -6.61 -2.31
C ALA A 174 -3.95 -6.82 -1.83
N LEU A 175 -4.80 -5.79 -1.91
CA LEU A 175 -6.16 -5.84 -1.42
C LEU A 175 -7.15 -6.54 -2.37
N VAL A 176 -6.94 -6.39 -3.67
CA VAL A 176 -7.77 -7.02 -4.71
C VAL A 176 -7.30 -8.45 -5.01
N GLY A 177 -5.99 -8.71 -4.94
CA GLY A 177 -5.38 -10.02 -5.07
C GLY A 177 -5.44 -10.59 -6.50
N GLN A 178 -6.60 -11.12 -6.90
CA GLN A 178 -6.72 -11.95 -8.10
C GLN A 178 -6.92 -11.18 -9.42
N HIS A 179 -7.36 -9.93 -9.35
CA HIS A 179 -7.68 -9.11 -10.52
C HIS A 179 -6.85 -7.81 -10.52
N LEU A 180 -5.61 -7.91 -11.00
CA LEU A 180 -4.67 -6.78 -11.07
C LEU A 180 -5.25 -5.60 -11.86
N GLU A 181 -5.92 -5.87 -12.98
CA GLU A 181 -6.57 -4.85 -13.80
C GLU A 181 -7.60 -4.01 -13.00
N VAL A 182 -8.36 -4.65 -12.12
CA VAL A 182 -9.34 -3.97 -11.25
C VAL A 182 -8.65 -3.11 -10.21
N ALA A 183 -7.53 -3.57 -9.66
CA ALA A 183 -6.74 -2.81 -8.69
C ALA A 183 -6.19 -1.52 -9.29
N PHE A 184 -5.49 -1.65 -10.43
CA PHE A 184 -4.91 -0.50 -11.13
C PHE A 184 -5.98 0.48 -11.62
N ALA A 185 -7.09 -0.02 -12.15
CA ALA A 185 -8.19 0.83 -12.59
C ALA A 185 -8.80 1.64 -11.44
N ASN A 186 -9.06 1.01 -10.28
CA ASN A 186 -9.59 1.72 -9.12
C ASN A 186 -8.60 2.74 -8.57
N TYR A 187 -7.33 2.36 -8.41
CA TYR A 187 -6.28 3.28 -7.96
C TYR A 187 -6.23 4.54 -8.82
N ARG A 188 -6.06 4.36 -10.14
CA ARG A 188 -5.92 5.48 -11.08
C ARG A 188 -7.20 6.31 -11.20
N PHE A 189 -8.37 5.69 -11.06
CA PHE A 189 -9.65 6.38 -11.04
C PHE A 189 -9.77 7.35 -9.85
N TRP A 190 -9.51 6.86 -8.63
CA TRP A 190 -9.63 7.68 -7.41
C TRP A 190 -8.55 8.75 -7.31
N GLU A 191 -7.34 8.47 -7.77
CA GLU A 191 -6.25 9.45 -7.86
C GLU A 191 -6.61 10.55 -8.87
N SER A 192 -7.08 10.18 -10.07
CA SER A 192 -7.53 11.16 -11.07
C SER A 192 -8.70 11.99 -10.57
N PHE A 193 -9.59 11.40 -9.78
CA PHE A 193 -10.67 12.12 -9.11
C PHE A 193 -10.13 13.15 -8.11
N GLY A 194 -9.15 12.79 -7.28
CA GLY A 194 -8.48 13.72 -6.38
C GLY A 194 -7.80 14.88 -7.10
N LEU A 195 -7.11 14.59 -8.21
CA LEU A 195 -6.49 15.60 -9.06
C LEU A 195 -7.52 16.58 -9.65
N ALA A 196 -8.64 16.06 -10.17
CA ALA A 196 -9.73 16.89 -10.70
C ALA A 196 -10.37 17.78 -9.63
N VAL A 197 -10.63 17.23 -8.44
CA VAL A 197 -11.18 17.97 -7.30
C VAL A 197 -10.21 19.05 -6.83
N ALA A 198 -8.91 18.76 -6.75
CA ALA A 198 -7.90 19.74 -6.36
C ALA A 198 -7.83 20.92 -7.33
N PHE A 199 -7.76 20.67 -8.65
CA PHE A 199 -7.78 21.75 -9.63
C PHE A 199 -9.05 22.60 -9.57
N LEU A 200 -10.20 21.98 -9.27
CA LEU A 200 -11.45 22.70 -9.06
C LEU A 200 -11.38 23.56 -7.79
N LEU A 201 -10.89 23.02 -6.68
CA LEU A 201 -10.75 23.73 -5.41
C LEU A 201 -9.79 24.92 -5.51
N MET A 202 -8.67 24.78 -6.24
CA MET A 202 -7.72 25.88 -6.48
C MET A 202 -8.37 27.10 -7.11
N ARG A 203 -9.41 26.90 -7.93
CA ARG A 203 -10.15 28.01 -8.54
C ARG A 203 -11.01 28.79 -7.54
N PHE A 204 -11.50 28.13 -6.51
CA PHE A 204 -12.46 28.71 -5.55
C PHE A 204 -11.82 29.12 -4.22
N THR A 205 -10.59 28.69 -3.95
CA THR A 205 -9.97 28.80 -2.63
C THR A 205 -8.61 29.50 -2.71
N THR A 206 -8.21 30.19 -1.64
CA THR A 206 -6.86 30.76 -1.53
C THR A 206 -5.84 29.66 -1.24
N THR A 207 -4.55 29.90 -1.53
CA THR A 207 -3.46 28.95 -1.32
C THR A 207 -3.38 28.46 0.13
N GLU A 208 -3.57 29.34 1.10
CA GLU A 208 -3.56 28.98 2.54
C GLU A 208 -4.70 28.02 2.91
N ILE A 209 -5.93 28.32 2.48
CA ILE A 209 -7.08 27.45 2.75
C ILE A 209 -6.93 26.12 2.00
N PHE A 210 -6.39 26.15 0.78
CA PHE A 210 -6.09 24.93 0.03
C PHE A 210 -5.09 24.03 0.77
N LEU A 211 -4.03 24.61 1.38
CA LEU A 211 -3.08 23.88 2.22
C LEU A 211 -3.75 23.25 3.45
N TYR A 212 -4.68 23.95 4.10
CA TYR A 212 -5.46 23.36 5.21
C TYR A 212 -6.36 22.21 4.76
N ILE A 213 -6.98 22.33 3.58
CA ILE A 213 -7.79 21.25 3.00
C ILE A 213 -6.91 20.04 2.69
N LEU A 214 -5.73 20.26 2.11
CA LEU A 214 -4.76 19.20 1.81
C LEU A 214 -4.26 18.51 3.09
N LEU A 215 -3.99 19.27 4.15
CA LEU A 215 -3.64 18.72 5.46
C LEU A 215 -4.79 17.89 6.05
N GLY A 216 -6.03 18.38 5.94
CA GLY A 216 -7.22 17.65 6.40
C GLY A 216 -7.43 16.34 5.64
N SER A 217 -7.22 16.33 4.33
CA SER A 217 -7.34 15.11 3.52
C SER A 217 -6.21 14.11 3.81
N LEU A 218 -4.99 14.58 4.11
CA LEU A 218 -3.89 13.73 4.61
C LEU A 218 -4.29 13.00 5.89
N PHE A 219 -4.78 13.74 6.90
CA PHE A 219 -5.20 13.14 8.17
C PHE A 219 -6.35 12.14 7.97
N LEU A 220 -7.35 12.48 7.15
CA LEU A 220 -8.46 11.59 6.84
C LEU A 220 -7.98 10.31 6.14
N GLY A 221 -7.05 10.43 5.19
CA GLY A 221 -6.41 9.31 4.52
C GLY A 221 -5.65 8.40 5.48
N MET A 222 -4.86 8.98 6.38
CA MET A 222 -4.07 8.23 7.36
C MET A 222 -4.96 7.53 8.41
N ILE A 223 -6.05 8.16 8.84
CA ILE A 223 -7.05 7.50 9.70
C ILE A 223 -7.64 6.28 8.98
N GLY A 224 -7.97 6.41 7.70
CA GLY A 224 -8.43 5.30 6.86
C GLY A 224 -7.39 4.16 6.78
N TYR A 225 -6.11 4.51 6.59
CA TYR A 225 -5.01 3.54 6.60
C TYR A 225 -4.89 2.79 7.93
N PHE A 226 -4.83 3.50 9.06
CA PHE A 226 -4.72 2.87 10.38
C PHE A 226 -5.93 1.99 10.70
N ALA A 227 -7.13 2.40 10.29
CA ALA A 227 -8.33 1.59 10.47
C ALA A 227 -8.27 0.26 9.69
N ILE A 228 -7.64 0.24 8.50
CA ILE A 228 -7.39 -1.01 7.75
C ILE A 228 -6.37 -1.89 8.50
N GLU A 229 -5.26 -1.31 8.95
CA GLU A 229 -4.21 -2.05 9.65
C GLU A 229 -4.73 -2.69 10.96
N ILE A 230 -5.53 -1.96 11.73
CA ILE A 230 -6.19 -2.47 12.94
C ILE A 230 -7.15 -3.61 12.59
N TYR A 231 -7.94 -3.45 11.53
CA TYR A 231 -8.89 -4.47 11.08
C TYR A 231 -8.17 -5.76 10.63
N ASP A 232 -7.04 -5.63 9.94
CA ASP A 232 -6.22 -6.77 9.51
C ASP A 232 -5.58 -7.48 10.69
N HIS A 233 -5.06 -6.75 11.67
CA HIS A 233 -4.55 -7.33 12.93
C HIS A 233 -5.62 -8.12 13.69
N ILE A 234 -6.85 -7.61 13.78
CA ILE A 234 -7.95 -8.29 14.48
C ILE A 234 -8.35 -9.58 13.75
N ILE A 235 -8.41 -9.56 12.42
CA ILE A 235 -8.74 -10.75 11.63
C ILE A 235 -7.66 -11.81 11.75
N GLU A 236 -6.38 -11.43 11.67
CA GLU A 236 -5.27 -12.36 11.82
C GLU A 236 -5.25 -13.01 13.21
N ALA A 237 -5.50 -12.22 14.26
CA ALA A 237 -5.61 -12.74 15.62
C ALA A 237 -6.77 -13.76 15.74
N CYS A 238 -7.93 -13.45 15.17
CA CYS A 238 -9.07 -14.36 15.12
C CYS A 238 -8.81 -15.61 14.25
N ALA A 239 -8.07 -15.48 13.15
CA ALA A 239 -7.73 -16.59 12.27
C ALA A 239 -6.72 -17.55 12.94
N LYS A 240 -5.69 -17.02 13.60
CA LYS A 240 -4.77 -17.81 14.42
C LYS A 240 -5.51 -18.52 15.55
N GLY A 241 -6.44 -17.83 16.23
CA GLY A 241 -7.31 -18.45 17.24
C GLY A 241 -8.16 -19.61 16.70
N ARG A 242 -8.75 -19.44 15.50
CA ARG A 242 -9.49 -20.53 14.83
C ARG A 242 -8.62 -21.71 14.46
N MET A 243 -7.42 -21.48 13.94
CA MET A 243 -6.48 -22.53 13.56
C MET A 243 -6.05 -23.35 14.79
N ILE A 244 -5.68 -22.68 15.88
CA ILE A 244 -5.35 -23.32 17.16
C ILE A 244 -6.53 -24.16 17.68
N CYS A 245 -7.76 -23.65 17.61
CA CYS A 245 -8.94 -24.43 18.01
C CYS A 245 -9.18 -25.67 17.13
N ILE A 246 -8.95 -25.58 15.82
CA ILE A 246 -9.08 -26.70 14.89
C ILE A 246 -7.99 -27.75 15.17
N ASP A 247 -6.75 -27.32 15.39
CA ASP A 247 -5.64 -28.21 15.72
C ASP A 247 -5.84 -28.91 17.06
N LEU A 248 -6.30 -28.18 18.09
CA LEU A 248 -6.71 -28.76 19.38
C LEU A 248 -7.85 -29.77 19.24
N TYR A 249 -8.86 -29.47 18.42
CA TYR A 249 -9.98 -30.38 18.16
C TYR A 249 -9.51 -31.65 17.45
N ASN A 250 -8.65 -31.52 16.43
CA ASN A 250 -8.08 -32.66 15.71
C ASN A 250 -7.19 -33.52 16.63
N PHE A 251 -6.36 -32.90 17.46
CA PHE A 251 -5.53 -33.60 18.46
C PHE A 251 -6.36 -34.38 19.48
N TYR A 252 -7.44 -33.77 20.02
CA TYR A 252 -8.35 -34.45 20.95
C TYR A 252 -9.11 -35.60 20.27
N ARG A 253 -9.56 -35.41 19.03
CA ARG A 253 -10.26 -36.44 18.24
C ARG A 253 -9.37 -37.65 17.95
N ASP A 254 -8.09 -37.44 17.64
CA ASP A 254 -7.17 -38.55 17.39
C ASP A 254 -6.80 -39.26 18.70
N SER A 255 -6.66 -38.52 19.81
CA SER A 255 -6.47 -39.09 21.15
C SER A 255 -7.68 -39.92 21.62
N SER A 256 -8.91 -39.53 21.26
CA SER A 256 -10.11 -40.29 21.63
C SER A 256 -10.29 -41.56 20.81
N LYS A 257 -9.87 -41.56 19.53
CA LYS A 257 -9.84 -42.78 18.70
C LYS A 257 -8.82 -43.80 19.19
N GLN A 258 -7.71 -43.36 19.77
CA GLN A 258 -6.68 -44.24 20.31
C GLN A 258 -7.06 -44.84 21.68
N ASN A 259 -7.99 -44.19 22.39
CA ASN A 259 -8.53 -44.63 23.68
C ASN A 259 -9.85 -45.43 23.58
N VAL A 260 -10.31 -45.83 22.39
CA VAL A 260 -11.40 -46.80 22.29
C VAL A 260 -10.83 -48.18 22.68
N PRO A 261 -11.22 -48.77 23.83
CA PRO A 261 -10.75 -50.08 24.19
C PRO A 261 -11.41 -51.07 23.23
N THR A 262 -10.62 -51.78 22.44
CA THR A 262 -10.97 -53.05 21.81
C THR A 262 -11.13 -54.13 22.90
N SER A 263 -12.05 -53.93 23.84
CA SER A 263 -12.26 -54.84 24.97
C SER A 263 -13.68 -55.42 25.05
N MET A 264 -14.57 -55.17 24.07
CA MET A 264 -15.82 -55.92 24.01
C MET A 264 -15.62 -57.38 23.54
N GLU A 265 -14.46 -57.74 22.98
CA GLU A 265 -14.12 -59.15 22.67
C GLU A 265 -13.54 -59.94 23.86
N ALA A 266 -13.24 -59.30 24.98
CA ALA A 266 -12.67 -59.99 26.15
C ALA A 266 -13.74 -60.60 27.09
N SER A 267 -15.03 -60.58 26.71
CA SER A 267 -16.12 -61.07 27.57
C SER A 267 -16.42 -62.58 27.39
N LEU A 268 -15.75 -63.29 26.47
CA LEU A 268 -16.08 -64.68 26.13
C LEU A 268 -14.98 -65.71 26.43
N ILE A 269 -13.82 -65.35 26.98
CA ILE A 269 -12.75 -66.33 27.28
C ILE A 269 -12.15 -66.07 28.68
N SER A 270 -12.20 -67.09 29.53
CA SER A 270 -11.79 -67.19 30.95
C SER A 270 -12.76 -66.49 31.93
N THR A 271 -13.48 -67.13 32.85
CA THR A 271 -13.19 -68.29 33.73
C THR A 271 -11.91 -68.14 34.56
N GLN A 272 -12.07 -67.56 35.77
CA GLN A 272 -11.31 -67.83 37.02
C GLN A 272 -9.93 -67.13 37.21
N PRO A 273 -9.44 -66.91 38.46
CA PRO A 273 -9.27 -65.53 39.00
C PRO A 273 -7.90 -65.20 39.68
N ILE A 274 -7.80 -63.95 40.20
CA ILE A 274 -6.92 -63.40 41.26
C ILE A 274 -5.42 -63.10 40.95
N GLN A 275 -5.03 -61.81 41.04
CA GLN A 275 -4.10 -61.20 42.04
C GLN A 275 -3.36 -59.95 41.53
N GLY A 276 -3.35 -58.88 42.36
CA GLY A 276 -2.13 -58.12 42.68
C GLY A 276 -1.82 -56.81 41.94
N GLY A 277 -2.20 -55.67 42.53
CA GLY A 277 -1.25 -54.63 42.97
C GLY A 277 -0.53 -53.68 41.98
N ARG A 278 -0.93 -52.40 42.06
CA ARG A 278 -0.11 -51.15 42.15
C ARG A 278 0.64 -50.54 40.93
N SER A 279 0.09 -49.39 40.49
CA SER A 279 0.69 -48.04 40.28
C SER A 279 1.94 -47.81 39.40
N ASN A 280 1.73 -46.95 38.38
CA ASN A 280 2.69 -46.22 37.53
C ASN A 280 3.85 -45.51 38.26
N PRO A 281 4.87 -45.07 37.51
CA PRO A 281 4.99 -43.62 37.33
C PRO A 281 5.12 -43.18 35.85
N LEU A 282 4.45 -42.06 35.53
CA LEU A 282 4.61 -41.28 34.31
C LEU A 282 5.95 -40.54 34.33
N VAL A 283 6.73 -40.65 33.25
CA VAL A 283 7.89 -39.78 32.95
C VAL A 283 7.46 -38.86 31.81
N LEU A 284 7.46 -37.55 32.06
CA LEU A 284 7.31 -36.49 31.06
C LEU A 284 8.63 -36.37 30.26
N PRO A 285 8.60 -36.21 28.93
CA PRO A 285 9.76 -35.76 28.18
C PRO A 285 9.76 -34.23 28.04
N ASP A 286 10.85 -33.60 28.47
CA ASP A 286 11.25 -32.24 28.11
C ASP A 286 11.43 -32.14 26.58
N PHE A 287 10.88 -31.08 25.97
CA PHE A 287 11.21 -30.69 24.61
C PHE A 287 11.88 -29.32 24.61
N ASP A 288 13.15 -29.37 24.26
CA ASP A 288 14.11 -28.27 24.13
C ASP A 288 13.75 -27.38 22.93
N VAL A 289 13.73 -26.07 23.17
CA VAL A 289 13.45 -25.04 22.15
C VAL A 289 14.78 -24.56 21.61
N SER A 290 15.17 -25.03 20.42
CA SER A 290 16.23 -24.38 19.64
C SER A 290 15.64 -23.64 18.45
N LEU A 291 15.58 -22.33 18.68
CA LEU A 291 15.34 -21.23 17.77
C LEU A 291 16.44 -21.21 16.68
N HIS A 292 16.08 -21.22 15.40
CA HIS A 292 16.97 -20.75 14.34
C HIS A 292 16.26 -19.71 13.48
N ILE A 293 16.91 -18.54 13.49
CA ILE A 293 16.70 -17.30 12.74
C ILE A 293 16.75 -17.55 11.23
#